data_AF-A0A7S0ETQ2-F1
#
_entry.id   AF-A0A7S0ETQ2-F1
#
_cell.length_a   1.000
_cell.length_b   1.000
_cell.length_c   1.000
_cell.angle_alpha   90.00
_cell.angle_beta   90.00
_cell.angle_gamma   90.00
#
_symmetry.space_group_name_H-M   'P 1'
#
loop_
_entity.id
_entity.type
_entity.pdbx_description
1 polymer ?
#
loop_
_entity_poly.entity_id
_entity_poly.type
_entity_poly.pdbx_seq_one_letter_code
_entity_poly.pdbx_strand_id
1 'polypeptide(L)'
;MCGRAAINHAAPNIVHACRTSGVTLPPSTPPPSEYATGKTCKHAKDKDGKLGGTTFPVLHSSGGELTVETMEWGMRQLSTHNIWCDDDKWVETKTWRACVGSGRRCAVCVNAFAEGITCRQPSDGLFFLAALYLNGAFVILTTDSTRVPLLAERAASQAEHG
;
A
#
# COMPACT_ATOMS: atom_id res chain seq x y z
N MET A 1 3.70 -7.72 10.51
CA MET A 1 4.39 -6.49 10.07
C MET A 1 4.91 -6.55 8.62
N CYS A 2 4.20 -5.92 7.67
CA CYS A 2 4.71 -5.71 6.30
C CYS A 2 5.90 -4.72 6.30
N GLY A 3 7.12 -5.20 6.04
CA GLY A 3 8.34 -4.36 6.01
C GLY A 3 8.87 -4.07 4.60
N ARG A 4 8.34 -4.73 3.57
CA ARG A 4 8.61 -4.42 2.16
C ARG A 4 7.34 -4.61 1.33
N ALA A 5 7.17 -3.84 0.27
CA ALA A 5 6.06 -3.96 -0.66
C ALA A 5 6.54 -3.84 -2.11
N ALA A 6 5.72 -4.29 -3.06
CA ALA A 6 6.00 -4.18 -4.48
C ALA A 6 4.71 -3.86 -5.25
N ILE A 7 4.88 -3.06 -6.30
CA ILE A 7 3.86 -2.70 -7.29
C ILE A 7 4.49 -2.88 -8.68
N ASN A 8 3.82 -3.58 -9.58
CA ASN A 8 4.32 -3.84 -10.93
C ASN A 8 3.64 -2.98 -12.01
N HIS A 9 2.61 -2.22 -11.64
CA HIS A 9 1.94 -1.27 -12.51
C HIS A 9 2.67 0.07 -12.46
N ALA A 10 3.04 0.59 -13.62
CA ALA A 10 3.59 1.94 -13.74
C ALA A 10 2.51 3.02 -13.53
N ALA A 11 2.93 4.23 -13.17
CA ALA A 11 2.03 5.36 -12.93
C ALA A 11 1.00 5.62 -14.05
N PRO A 12 1.33 5.53 -15.36
CA PRO A 12 0.34 5.70 -16.42
C PRO A 12 -0.77 4.62 -16.44
N ASN A 13 -0.50 3.44 -15.89
CA ASN A 13 -1.38 2.28 -15.98
C ASN A 13 -2.17 2.01 -14.69
N ILE A 14 -1.82 2.67 -13.58
CA ILE A 14 -2.40 2.33 -12.26
C ILE A 14 -3.89 2.65 -12.15
N VAL A 15 -4.36 3.73 -12.77
CA VAL A 15 -5.79 4.09 -12.76
C VAL A 15 -6.62 2.99 -13.44
N HIS A 16 -6.13 2.47 -14.57
CA HIS A 16 -6.76 1.34 -15.25
C HIS A 16 -6.72 0.08 -14.38
N ALA A 17 -5.57 -0.24 -13.77
CA ALA A 17 -5.42 -1.40 -12.89
C ALA A 17 -6.37 -1.35 -11.68
N CYS A 18 -6.54 -0.18 -11.04
CA CYS A 18 -7.50 0.02 -9.95
C CYS A 18 -8.93 -0.28 -10.41
N ARG A 19 -9.34 0.21 -11.59
CA ARG A 19 -10.68 -0.06 -12.14
C ARG A 19 -10.90 -1.54 -12.41
N THR A 20 -9.93 -2.22 -13.02
CA THR A 20 -9.97 -3.68 -13.27
C THR A 20 -10.01 -4.49 -11.96
N SER A 21 -9.50 -3.92 -10.86
CA SER A 21 -9.54 -4.53 -9.52
C SER A 21 -10.79 -4.16 -8.72
N GLY A 22 -11.80 -3.56 -9.38
CA GLY A 22 -13.11 -3.25 -8.79
C GLY A 22 -13.25 -1.87 -8.16
N VAL A 23 -12.27 -0.96 -8.34
CA VAL A 23 -12.34 0.40 -7.78
C VAL A 23 -13.04 1.36 -8.75
N THR A 24 -14.09 2.03 -8.27
CA THR A 24 -14.76 3.10 -9.03
C THR A 24 -13.98 4.42 -8.92
N LEU A 25 -13.19 4.72 -9.94
CA LEU A 25 -12.50 6.01 -10.10
C LEU A 25 -13.17 6.87 -11.18
N PRO A 26 -13.34 8.19 -10.96
CA PRO A 26 -13.81 9.13 -11.98
C PRO A 26 -13.10 8.93 -13.33
N PRO A 27 -13.78 9.08 -14.48
CA PRO A 27 -13.15 8.93 -15.80
C PRO A 27 -11.94 9.85 -16.00
N SER A 28 -11.99 11.05 -15.41
CA SER A 28 -10.98 12.11 -15.45
C SER A 28 -9.84 11.95 -14.44
N THR A 29 -9.82 10.89 -13.63
CA THR A 29 -8.74 10.69 -12.64
C THR A 29 -7.38 10.66 -13.34
N PRO A 30 -6.48 11.61 -13.04
CA PRO A 30 -5.16 11.63 -13.65
C PRO A 30 -4.30 10.48 -13.10
N PRO A 31 -3.28 10.03 -13.85
CA PRO A 31 -2.25 9.17 -13.28
C PRO A 31 -1.47 9.95 -12.19
N PRO A 32 -1.01 9.26 -11.13
CA PRO A 32 -0.19 9.91 -10.11
C PRO A 32 1.24 10.15 -10.62
N SER A 33 2.09 10.78 -9.81
CA SER A 33 3.51 10.94 -10.14
C SER A 33 4.25 9.59 -10.15
N GLU A 34 5.41 9.55 -10.81
CA GLU A 34 6.19 8.32 -10.94
C GLU A 34 6.67 7.76 -9.59
N TYR A 35 6.73 6.43 -9.51
CA TYR A 35 7.24 5.67 -8.36
C TYR A 35 7.98 4.42 -8.85
N ALA A 36 8.76 3.82 -7.95
CA ALA A 36 9.50 2.61 -8.27
C ALA A 36 8.57 1.42 -8.48
N THR A 37 8.84 0.64 -9.53
CA THR A 37 8.05 -0.55 -9.86
C THR A 37 8.91 -1.81 -9.91
N GLY A 38 8.30 -2.95 -9.63
CA GLY A 38 8.96 -4.25 -9.72
C GLY A 38 8.02 -5.40 -9.39
N LYS A 39 8.26 -6.57 -10.01
CA LYS A 39 7.49 -7.80 -9.73
C LYS A 39 7.74 -8.38 -8.33
N THR A 40 8.81 -7.95 -7.66
CA THR A 40 9.23 -8.49 -6.37
C THR A 40 9.71 -7.36 -5.46
N CYS A 41 9.59 -7.57 -4.16
CA CYS A 41 10.02 -6.61 -3.13
C CYS A 41 11.55 -6.37 -3.09
N LYS A 42 12.36 -7.14 -3.83
CA LYS A 42 13.83 -7.02 -3.90
C LYS A 42 14.31 -6.19 -5.11
N HIS A 43 13.47 -6.00 -6.13
CA HIS A 43 13.89 -5.48 -7.43
C HIS A 43 13.07 -4.26 -7.88
N ALA A 44 12.36 -3.60 -6.96
CA ALA A 44 11.67 -2.36 -7.29
C ALA A 44 12.69 -1.28 -7.67
N LYS A 45 12.59 -0.77 -8.90
CA LYS A 45 13.48 0.27 -9.43
C LYS A 45 12.67 1.51 -9.80
N ASP A 46 13.22 2.67 -9.48
CA ASP A 46 12.71 3.94 -9.99
C ASP A 46 13.07 4.13 -11.48
N LYS A 47 12.67 5.27 -12.03
CA LYS A 47 12.94 5.63 -13.44
C LYS A 47 14.42 5.75 -13.79
N ASP A 48 15.27 6.02 -12.81
CA ASP A 48 16.73 6.13 -12.96
C ASP A 48 17.40 4.76 -12.78
N GLY A 49 16.61 3.69 -12.57
CA GLY A 49 17.09 2.34 -12.35
C GLY A 49 17.64 2.09 -10.94
N LYS A 50 17.48 3.05 -10.01
CA LYS A 50 17.94 2.92 -8.63
C LYS A 50 16.97 2.03 -7.86
N LEU A 51 17.54 1.15 -7.04
CA LEU A 51 16.78 0.31 -6.11
C LEU A 51 16.21 1.18 -5.00
N GLY A 52 14.90 1.11 -4.79
CA GLY A 52 14.24 1.84 -3.71
C GLY A 52 12.86 2.33 -4.12
N GLY A 53 11.82 1.77 -3.50
CA GLY A 53 10.47 2.31 -3.56
C GLY A 53 10.05 2.71 -2.16
N THR A 54 10.27 3.98 -1.80
CA THR A 54 9.66 4.57 -0.60
C THR A 54 8.33 5.23 -0.92
N THR A 55 7.93 5.31 -2.18
CA THR A 55 6.66 5.89 -2.60
C THR A 55 5.79 4.87 -3.30
N PHE A 56 4.48 4.98 -3.10
CA PHE A 56 3.49 4.06 -3.64
C PHE A 56 2.28 4.81 -4.16
N PRO A 57 1.57 4.27 -5.16
CA PRO A 57 0.24 4.72 -5.51
C PRO A 57 -0.74 4.43 -4.37
N VAL A 58 -1.47 5.45 -3.94
CA VAL A 58 -2.40 5.42 -2.82
C VAL A 58 -3.75 5.95 -3.25
N LEU A 59 -4.78 5.14 -3.05
CA LEU A 59 -6.18 5.52 -3.20
C LEU A 59 -6.64 6.29 -1.97
N HIS A 60 -7.22 7.48 -2.17
CA HIS A 60 -7.86 8.22 -1.09
C HIS A 60 -9.03 9.06 -1.62
N SER A 61 -9.84 9.58 -0.71
CA SER A 61 -10.88 10.53 -1.04
C SER A 61 -10.31 11.95 -1.10
N SER A 62 -10.64 12.69 -2.15
CA SER A 62 -10.32 14.11 -2.33
C SER A 62 -11.52 14.80 -2.96
N GLY A 63 -12.04 15.86 -2.32
CA GLY A 63 -13.23 16.55 -2.83
C GLY A 63 -14.50 15.70 -2.90
N GLY A 64 -14.58 14.60 -2.13
CA GLY A 64 -15.71 13.66 -2.16
C GLY A 64 -15.61 12.56 -3.22
N GLU A 65 -14.60 12.58 -4.07
CA GLU A 65 -14.33 11.56 -5.08
C GLU A 65 -13.09 10.75 -4.72
N LEU A 66 -12.99 9.52 -5.23
CA LEU A 66 -11.76 8.73 -5.11
C LEU A 66 -10.74 9.20 -6.16
N THR A 67 -9.48 9.31 -5.73
CA THR A 67 -8.34 9.60 -6.59
C THR A 67 -7.16 8.69 -6.23
N VAL A 68 -6.12 8.72 -7.07
CA VAL A 68 -4.85 8.03 -6.82
C VAL A 68 -3.73 9.07 -6.77
N GLU A 69 -2.96 9.07 -5.68
CA GLU A 69 -1.78 9.93 -5.53
C GLU A 69 -0.57 9.10 -5.12
N THR A 70 0.63 9.56 -5.47
CA THR A 70 1.87 8.93 -5.02
C THR A 70 2.26 9.52 -3.68
N MET A 71 2.37 8.66 -2.66
CA MET A 71 2.68 9.07 -1.29
C MET A 71 3.88 8.31 -0.73
N GLU A 72 4.61 8.92 0.20
CA GLU A 72 5.74 8.31 0.90
C GLU A 72 5.25 7.28 1.94
N TRP A 73 5.85 6.10 1.95
CA TRP A 73 5.65 5.09 2.97
C TRP A 73 6.48 5.44 4.21
N GLY A 74 5.77 5.72 5.29
CA GLY A 74 6.35 6.03 6.59
C GLY A 74 6.28 7.52 6.89
N MET A 75 5.97 7.83 8.14
CA MET A 75 5.94 9.20 8.65
C MET A 75 7.19 9.45 9.46
N ARG A 76 8.18 10.11 8.84
CA ARG A 76 9.49 10.39 9.46
C ARG A 76 9.36 11.15 10.78
N GLN A 77 8.45 12.12 10.87
CA GLN A 77 8.19 12.89 12.08
C GLN A 77 7.62 12.05 13.25
N LEU A 78 7.14 10.83 12.98
CA LEU A 78 6.60 9.90 13.96
C LEU A 78 7.43 8.61 14.06
N SER A 79 8.53 8.51 13.30
CA SER A 79 9.39 7.33 13.21
C SER A 79 8.61 6.01 13.01
N THR A 80 7.56 6.03 12.17
CA THR A 80 6.67 4.88 12.01
C THR A 80 6.27 4.61 10.57
N HIS A 81 6.15 3.32 10.22
CA HIS A 81 5.73 2.80 8.91
C HIS A 81 4.44 1.99 8.99
N ASN A 82 4.07 1.54 10.19
CA ASN A 82 2.95 0.65 10.44
C ASN A 82 2.27 1.01 11.77
N ILE A 83 0.97 0.73 11.86
CA ILE A 83 0.18 0.83 13.08
C ILE A 83 -0.35 -0.56 13.40
N TRP A 84 -0.16 -1.03 14.63
CA TRP A 84 -0.78 -2.27 15.12
C TRP A 84 -2.20 -1.99 15.62
N CYS A 85 -3.18 -2.73 15.11
CA CYS A 85 -4.58 -2.41 15.34
C CYS A 85 -5.29 -3.27 16.39
N ASP A 86 -4.75 -4.44 16.78
CA ASP A 86 -5.53 -5.42 17.55
C ASP A 86 -5.72 -5.11 19.03
N ASP A 87 -4.95 -4.19 19.59
CA ASP A 87 -5.06 -3.79 20.99
C ASP A 87 -5.87 -2.51 21.20
N ASP A 88 -6.42 -1.93 20.13
CA ASP A 88 -7.15 -0.65 20.07
C ASP A 88 -6.41 0.57 20.66
N LYS A 89 -5.22 0.41 21.25
CA LYS A 89 -4.45 1.52 21.84
C LYS A 89 -3.99 2.53 20.79
N TRP A 90 -3.91 2.11 19.54
CA TRP A 90 -3.53 3.01 18.45
C TRP A 90 -4.53 4.17 18.26
N VAL A 91 -5.84 3.96 18.50
CA VAL A 91 -6.82 5.07 18.43
C VAL A 91 -6.76 6.01 19.64
N GLU A 92 -6.01 5.64 20.67
CA GLU A 92 -5.70 6.53 21.79
C GLU A 92 -4.64 7.57 21.42
N THR A 93 -3.79 7.26 20.45
CA THR A 93 -2.77 8.19 19.94
C THR A 93 -3.45 9.36 19.23
N LYS A 94 -3.23 10.58 19.74
CA LYS A 94 -3.85 11.84 19.25
C LYS A 94 -3.78 11.99 17.73
N THR A 95 -2.63 11.67 17.13
CA THR A 95 -2.40 11.75 15.69
C THR A 95 -3.33 10.83 14.90
N TRP A 96 -3.44 9.56 15.30
CA TRP A 96 -4.24 8.57 14.57
C TRP A 96 -5.72 8.81 14.75
N ARG A 97 -6.13 9.18 15.97
CA ARG A 97 -7.50 9.63 16.24
C ARG A 97 -7.89 10.80 15.35
N ALA A 98 -7.01 11.80 15.22
CA ALA A 98 -7.26 12.95 14.34
C ALA A 98 -7.34 12.53 12.86
N CYS A 99 -6.46 11.64 12.40
CA CYS A 99 -6.51 11.13 11.03
C CYS A 99 -7.83 10.41 10.75
N VAL A 100 -8.28 9.52 11.65
CA VAL A 100 -9.57 8.83 11.52
C VAL A 100 -10.73 9.82 11.54
N GLY A 101 -10.75 10.74 12.52
CA GLY A 101 -11.82 11.75 12.65
C GLY A 101 -11.92 12.71 11.47
N SER A 102 -10.79 13.02 10.81
CA SER A 102 -10.76 13.85 9.60
C SER A 102 -10.91 13.04 8.31
N GLY A 103 -11.22 11.75 8.38
CA GLY A 103 -11.43 10.91 7.21
C GLY A 103 -10.17 10.62 6.39
N ARG A 104 -8.97 10.78 6.95
CA ARG A 104 -7.66 10.55 6.29
C ARG A 104 -7.31 9.06 6.18
N ARG A 105 -8.26 8.29 5.66
CA ARG A 105 -8.14 6.87 5.36
C ARG A 105 -7.74 6.72 3.91
N CYS A 106 -6.84 5.78 3.64
CA CYS A 106 -6.40 5.48 2.29
C CYS A 106 -6.16 3.98 2.11
N ALA A 107 -5.97 3.58 0.85
CA ALA A 107 -5.65 2.22 0.48
C ALA A 107 -4.39 2.22 -0.39
N VAL A 108 -3.35 1.51 0.04
CA VAL A 108 -2.07 1.43 -0.68
C VAL A 108 -2.17 0.34 -1.73
N CYS A 109 -1.96 0.70 -3.00
CA CYS A 109 -2.03 -0.22 -4.12
C CYS A 109 -0.72 -1.03 -4.21
N VAL A 110 -0.82 -2.36 -4.14
CA VAL A 110 0.33 -3.28 -4.17
C VAL A 110 -0.02 -4.57 -4.94
N ASN A 111 0.99 -5.24 -5.49
CA ASN A 111 0.88 -6.62 -6.00
C ASN A 111 1.52 -7.64 -5.06
N ALA A 112 2.36 -7.18 -4.13
CA ALA A 112 2.99 -8.04 -3.13
C ALA A 112 3.44 -7.25 -1.90
N PHE A 113 3.52 -7.92 -0.77
CA PHE A 113 4.33 -7.46 0.37
C PHE A 113 5.14 -8.60 0.98
N ALA A 114 6.16 -8.28 1.79
CA ALA A 114 7.01 -9.28 2.42
C ALA A 114 7.33 -9.00 3.89
N GLU A 115 7.26 -10.07 4.68
CA GLU A 115 7.63 -10.16 6.10
C GLU A 115 8.17 -11.57 6.38
N GLY A 116 9.47 -11.80 6.13
CA GLY A 116 10.06 -13.15 6.08
C GLY A 116 9.59 -14.00 4.89
N ILE A 117 8.32 -13.88 4.51
CA ILE A 117 7.62 -14.55 3.42
C ILE A 117 6.97 -13.50 2.53
N THR A 118 6.86 -13.77 1.23
CA THR A 118 6.16 -12.88 0.29
C THR A 118 4.68 -13.26 0.21
N CYS A 119 3.80 -12.29 0.42
CA CYS A 119 2.34 -12.42 0.34
C CYS A 119 1.84 -11.74 -0.94
N ARG A 120 0.96 -12.42 -1.69
CA ARG A 120 0.36 -11.95 -2.96
C ARG A 120 -1.03 -12.54 -3.13
N GLN A 121 -1.83 -11.95 -4.03
CA GLN A 121 -3.03 -12.62 -4.51
C GLN A 121 -2.68 -13.78 -5.46
N PRO A 122 -3.46 -14.88 -5.52
CA PRO A 122 -3.20 -16.02 -6.40
C PRO A 122 -3.13 -15.67 -7.89
N SER A 123 -3.87 -14.66 -8.31
CA SER A 123 -3.90 -14.14 -9.68
C SER A 123 -2.73 -13.20 -10.00
N ASP A 124 -1.84 -12.94 -9.04
CA ASP A 124 -0.87 -11.82 -9.06
C ASP A 124 -1.53 -10.44 -9.31
N GLY A 125 -2.83 -10.34 -9.02
CA GLY A 125 -3.63 -9.12 -9.17
C GLY A 125 -3.23 -8.00 -8.22
N LEU A 126 -3.70 -6.79 -8.53
CA LEU A 126 -3.56 -5.64 -7.65
C LEU A 126 -4.49 -5.80 -6.44
N PHE A 127 -3.96 -5.53 -5.26
CA PHE A 127 -4.73 -5.48 -4.02
C PHE A 127 -4.35 -4.27 -3.17
N PHE A 128 -5.07 -4.09 -2.06
CA PHE A 128 -5.02 -2.87 -1.28
C PHE A 128 -4.70 -3.16 0.17
N LEU A 129 -3.72 -2.44 0.71
CA LEU A 129 -3.42 -2.43 2.14
C LEU A 129 -4.12 -1.22 2.78
N ALA A 130 -4.87 -1.46 3.85
CA ALA A 130 -5.51 -0.38 4.60
C ALA A 130 -4.45 0.52 5.25
N ALA A 131 -4.63 1.83 5.16
CA ALA A 131 -3.67 2.81 5.64
C ALA A 131 -4.33 4.11 6.11
N LEU A 132 -3.54 4.92 6.81
CA LEU A 132 -3.84 6.33 7.09
C LEU A 132 -2.80 7.20 6.39
N TYR A 133 -3.22 8.38 5.94
CA TYR A 133 -2.31 9.34 5.30
C TYR A 133 -2.27 10.69 6.02
N LEU A 134 -1.12 11.35 5.93
CA LEU A 134 -0.86 12.67 6.49
C LEU A 134 0.33 13.29 5.75
N ASN A 135 0.18 14.54 5.30
CA ASN A 135 1.27 15.36 4.73
C ASN A 135 2.05 14.65 3.59
N GLY A 136 1.34 14.00 2.66
CA GLY A 136 1.96 13.30 1.53
C GLY A 136 2.63 11.97 1.88
N ALA A 137 2.48 11.49 3.13
CA ALA A 137 2.97 10.20 3.58
C ALA A 137 1.82 9.32 4.11
N PHE A 138 2.05 8.01 4.18
CA PHE A 138 1.10 7.04 4.71
C PHE A 138 1.74 6.04 5.67
N VAL A 139 0.90 5.43 6.50
CA VAL A 139 1.27 4.33 7.40
C VAL A 139 0.26 3.19 7.25
N ILE A 140 0.76 1.96 7.17
CA ILE A 140 -0.06 0.78 6.93
C ILE A 140 -0.69 0.31 8.24
N LEU A 141 -1.98 0.04 8.23
CA LEU A 141 -2.68 -0.62 9.33
C LEU A 141 -2.37 -2.12 9.30
N THR A 142 -1.95 -2.67 10.42
CA THR A 142 -1.52 -4.06 10.57
C THR A 142 -2.28 -4.73 11.71
N THR A 143 -2.50 -6.02 11.57
CA THR A 143 -3.23 -6.89 12.50
C THR A 143 -2.56 -8.26 12.50
N ASP A 144 -2.96 -9.11 13.42
CA ASP A 144 -2.59 -10.51 13.51
C ASP A 144 -2.93 -11.23 12.20
N SER A 145 -1.94 -11.95 11.67
CA SER A 145 -2.06 -12.67 10.41
C SER A 145 -3.17 -13.73 10.44
N THR A 146 -3.51 -14.25 11.62
CA THR A 146 -4.59 -15.24 11.80
C THR A 146 -5.99 -14.64 11.63
N ARG A 147 -6.12 -13.31 11.65
CA ARG A 147 -7.41 -12.60 11.53
C ARG A 147 -7.76 -12.20 10.11
N VAL A 148 -6.88 -12.41 9.12
CA VAL A 148 -7.07 -11.96 7.74
C VAL A 148 -7.05 -13.15 6.75
N PRO A 149 -8.16 -13.43 6.04
CA PRO A 149 -8.23 -14.52 5.06
C PRO A 149 -7.24 -14.42 3.89
N LEU A 150 -6.78 -13.21 3.55
CA LEU A 150 -5.82 -12.94 2.47
C LEU A 150 -4.45 -13.64 2.65
N LEU A 151 -4.17 -14.15 3.85
CA LEU A 151 -2.91 -14.86 4.17
C LEU A 151 -3.04 -16.39 4.17
N ALA A 152 -4.24 -16.92 3.98
CA ALA A 152 -4.49 -18.37 4.01
C ALA A 152 -3.96 -19.10 2.77
N GLU A 153 -3.67 -18.39 1.67
CA GLU A 153 -3.08 -18.96 0.46
C GLU A 153 -1.63 -18.49 0.25
N ARG A 154 -0.69 -19.42 0.46
CA ARG A 154 0.62 -19.47 -0.22
C ARG A 154 1.70 -18.46 0.21
N ALA A 155 2.14 -18.64 1.44
CA ALA A 155 3.57 -18.73 1.75
C ALA A 155 4.23 -19.91 0.99
N ALA A 156 4.27 -19.92 -0.34
CA ALA A 156 5.15 -20.86 -1.03
C ALA A 156 6.59 -20.48 -0.64
N SER A 157 7.33 -21.44 -0.08
CA SER A 157 8.72 -21.22 0.32
C SER A 157 9.50 -20.66 -0.86
N GLN A 158 10.31 -19.65 -0.60
CA GLN A 158 11.21 -19.05 -1.59
C GLN A 158 12.17 -20.09 -2.23
N ALA A 159 12.25 -21.29 -1.67
CA ALA A 159 13.02 -22.43 -2.16
C ALA A 159 12.42 -23.14 -3.40
N GLU A 160 11.13 -22.98 -3.71
CA GLU A 160 10.50 -23.73 -4.82
C GLU A 160 10.63 -23.05 -6.20
N HIS A 161 11.15 -21.83 -6.25
CA HIS A 161 11.29 -21.05 -7.49
C HIS A 161 12.68 -20.43 -7.67
N GLY A 162 13.70 -21.07 -7.09
CA GLY A 162 15.12 -20.77 -7.33
C GLY A 162 15.63 -21.36 -8.63
#